data_AF-A0A942RLA4-F1
#
_entry.id   AF-A0A942RLA4-F1
#
_cell.length_a   1.000
_cell.length_b   1.000
_cell.length_c   1.000
_cell.angle_alpha   90.00
_cell.angle_beta   90.00
_cell.angle_gamma   90.00
#
_symmetry.space_group_name_H-M   'P 1'
#
loop_
_entity.id
_entity.type
_entity.pdbx_description
1 polymer ?
#
loop_
_entity_poly.entity_id
_entity_poly.type
_entity_poly.pdbx_seq_one_letter_code
_entity_poly.pdbx_strand_id
1 'polypeptide(L)'
;MTKFKLQILKFILFFVCCSISFSQKEREPQWIKATGSAEGTETKQIRSDAINDARANALKQAGIDIRASDVLVKTETNQQLTDFYSKFAETSTKGIILEERNLKVGEAKRVAENSDVYKIEVELEALVATQFGEHDAGFAVTMESNRETYQEDESVELTITSTRDGYVTLFYVHNDSLNVLFPNSIDKNNFIRANDSLKFPQSNSYQLTLETEKGKKSSFEEFIAVVTKGEIPFQNISEMKIEKGNLKTKETMLTNYANWLYEIPVETRSSATKVLQVVKKE
;
A
#
# COMPACT_ATOMS: atom_id res chain seq x y z
N MET A 1 -31.57 17.36 55.02
CA MET A 1 -30.31 17.05 54.30
C MET A 1 -30.43 15.97 53.20
N THR A 2 -31.64 15.51 52.84
CA THR A 2 -31.82 14.30 52.01
C THR A 2 -32.24 14.57 50.56
N LYS A 3 -32.95 15.68 50.28
CA LYS A 3 -33.40 16.01 48.91
C LYS A 3 -32.29 16.61 48.02
N PHE A 4 -31.36 17.36 48.61
CA PHE A 4 -30.27 18.02 47.88
C PHE A 4 -29.21 17.01 47.36
N LYS A 5 -28.89 15.98 48.15
CA LYS A 5 -27.98 14.89 47.73
C LYS A 5 -28.56 14.03 46.60
N LEU A 6 -29.89 13.88 46.53
CA LEU A 6 -30.55 13.09 45.49
C LEU A 6 -30.62 13.83 44.14
N GLN A 7 -30.70 15.16 44.14
CA GLN A 7 -30.62 15.97 42.91
C GLN A 7 -29.20 16.01 42.34
N ILE A 8 -28.18 16.07 43.20
CA ILE A 8 -26.78 16.04 42.76
C ILE A 8 -26.43 14.66 42.15
N LEU A 9 -26.94 13.56 42.72
CA LEU A 9 -26.71 12.22 42.18
C LEU A 9 -27.39 12.01 40.82
N LYS A 10 -28.57 12.60 40.58
CA LYS A 10 -29.24 12.59 39.27
C LYS A 10 -28.50 13.43 38.22
N PHE A 11 -27.86 14.53 38.63
CA PHE A 11 -27.07 15.37 37.72
C PHE A 11 -25.75 14.70 37.32
N ILE A 12 -25.11 13.97 38.24
CA ILE A 12 -23.90 13.20 37.95
C ILE A 12 -24.22 11.97 37.07
N LEU A 13 -25.37 11.31 37.29
CA LEU A 13 -25.80 10.19 36.44
C LEU A 13 -26.20 10.63 35.01
N PHE A 14 -26.67 11.87 34.84
CA PHE A 14 -26.99 12.44 33.52
C PHE A 14 -25.71 12.83 32.75
N PHE A 15 -24.66 13.28 33.45
CA PHE A 15 -23.39 13.63 32.83
C PHE A 15 -22.54 12.40 32.44
N VAL A 16 -22.69 11.28 33.15
CA VAL A 16 -22.00 10.01 32.81
C VAL A 16 -22.62 9.31 31.59
N CYS A 17 -23.86 9.63 31.21
CA CYS A 17 -24.46 9.12 29.97
C CYS A 17 -24.13 9.96 28.72
N CYS A 18 -23.44 11.09 28.85
CA CYS A 18 -23.16 11.99 27.73
C CYS A 18 -21.75 11.86 27.15
N SER A 19 -20.93 10.93 27.65
CA SER A 19 -19.85 10.33 26.85
C SER A 19 -20.44 9.31 25.89
N ILE A 20 -21.44 9.74 25.11
CA ILE A 20 -21.86 9.05 23.90
C ILE A 20 -20.65 9.16 22.99
N SER A 21 -20.05 8.00 22.77
CA SER A 21 -19.06 7.70 21.75
C SER A 21 -19.15 8.71 20.62
N PHE A 22 -18.08 9.48 20.40
CA PHE A 22 -17.77 10.00 19.08
C PHE A 22 -17.45 8.77 18.20
N SER A 23 -18.48 7.98 17.89
CA SER A 23 -18.42 7.01 16.82
C SER A 23 -18.53 7.85 15.56
N GLN A 24 -17.37 8.25 15.01
CA GLN A 24 -17.30 8.60 13.60
C GLN A 24 -17.85 7.38 12.86
N LYS A 25 -19.11 7.50 12.45
CA LYS A 25 -19.85 6.41 11.83
C LYS A 25 -19.06 5.98 10.59
N GLU A 26 -18.59 4.74 10.61
CA GLU A 26 -17.96 4.13 9.46
C GLU A 26 -18.87 4.35 8.25
N ARG A 27 -18.38 5.04 7.21
CA ARG A 27 -19.11 5.11 5.95
C ARG A 27 -18.90 3.77 5.27
N GLU A 28 -20.01 3.08 5.02
CA GLU A 28 -19.97 1.85 4.25
C GLU A 28 -19.26 2.08 2.91
N PRO A 29 -18.50 1.09 2.41
CA PRO A 29 -17.89 1.17 1.09
C PRO A 29 -18.91 1.53 0.02
N GLN A 30 -18.56 2.48 -0.85
CA GLN A 30 -19.45 3.02 -1.89
C GLN A 30 -18.86 2.83 -3.27
N TRP A 31 -19.69 2.40 -4.22
CA TRP A 31 -19.30 2.35 -5.63
C TRP A 31 -19.30 3.75 -6.23
N ILE A 32 -18.14 4.17 -6.72
CA ILE A 32 -17.94 5.46 -7.38
C ILE A 32 -17.59 5.20 -8.84
N LYS A 33 -18.34 5.82 -9.74
CA LYS A 33 -17.99 5.86 -11.16
C LYS A 33 -17.10 7.07 -11.41
N ALA A 34 -15.88 6.83 -11.89
CA ALA A 34 -14.90 7.87 -12.13
C ALA A 34 -14.32 7.80 -13.54
N THR A 35 -13.88 8.95 -14.01
CA THR A 35 -13.15 9.09 -15.26
C THR A 35 -11.76 9.63 -14.99
N GLY A 36 -10.81 9.28 -15.83
CA GLY A 36 -9.47 9.82 -15.79
C GLY A 36 -8.91 10.02 -17.18
N SER A 37 -7.86 10.84 -17.26
CA SER A 37 -7.17 11.05 -18.53
C SER A 37 -5.70 11.37 -18.32
N ALA A 38 -4.88 11.03 -19.29
CA ALA A 38 -3.49 11.41 -19.32
C ALA A 38 -3.04 11.71 -20.74
N GLU A 39 -1.93 12.44 -20.84
CA GLU A 39 -1.29 12.81 -22.09
C GLU A 39 0.20 12.49 -22.04
N GLY A 40 0.76 12.04 -23.16
CA GLY A 40 2.17 11.69 -23.26
C GLY A 40 2.54 11.11 -24.61
N THR A 41 3.74 10.57 -24.73
CA THR A 41 4.26 10.00 -25.99
C THR A 41 4.21 8.47 -26.03
N GLU A 42 4.23 7.80 -24.88
CA GLU A 42 4.20 6.34 -24.77
C GLU A 42 2.83 5.83 -24.32
N THR A 43 2.11 5.13 -25.22
CA THR A 43 0.74 4.68 -24.99
C THR A 43 0.56 3.80 -23.74
N LYS A 44 1.56 2.98 -23.40
CA LYS A 44 1.54 2.15 -22.18
C LYS A 44 1.55 3.03 -20.92
N GLN A 45 2.41 4.02 -20.88
CA GLN A 45 2.52 4.96 -19.76
C GLN A 45 1.24 5.80 -19.63
N ILE A 46 0.78 6.39 -20.73
CA ILE A 46 -0.44 7.22 -20.76
C ILE A 46 -1.65 6.43 -20.27
N ARG A 47 -1.78 5.16 -20.67
CA ARG A 47 -2.87 4.30 -20.21
C ARG A 47 -2.83 4.12 -18.69
N SER A 48 -1.65 3.85 -18.12
CA SER A 48 -1.51 3.69 -16.68
C SER A 48 -1.81 4.99 -15.93
N ASP A 49 -1.30 6.11 -16.42
CA ASP A 49 -1.52 7.43 -15.83
C ASP A 49 -3.00 7.80 -15.85
N ALA A 50 -3.71 7.50 -16.95
CA ALA A 50 -5.15 7.75 -17.07
C ALA A 50 -5.98 6.87 -16.10
N ILE A 51 -5.55 5.63 -15.86
CA ILE A 51 -6.16 4.74 -14.85
C ILE A 51 -5.92 5.31 -13.44
N ASN A 52 -4.69 5.73 -13.13
CA ASN A 52 -4.36 6.31 -11.82
C ASN A 52 -5.08 7.64 -11.58
N ASP A 53 -5.25 8.46 -12.61
CA ASP A 53 -6.09 9.67 -12.55
C ASP A 53 -7.56 9.33 -12.27
N ALA A 54 -8.10 8.28 -12.90
CA ALA A 54 -9.47 7.81 -12.63
C ALA A 54 -9.64 7.31 -11.18
N ARG A 55 -8.65 6.56 -10.66
CA ARG A 55 -8.60 6.10 -9.26
C ARG A 55 -8.56 7.27 -8.27
N ALA A 56 -7.68 8.26 -8.50
CA ALA A 56 -7.61 9.47 -7.70
C ALA A 56 -8.94 10.25 -7.73
N ASN A 57 -9.57 10.35 -8.89
CA ASN A 57 -10.88 10.98 -9.04
C ASN A 57 -11.99 10.22 -8.30
N ALA A 58 -11.94 8.89 -8.26
CA ALA A 58 -12.91 8.08 -7.50
C ALA A 58 -12.81 8.36 -5.99
N LEU A 59 -11.59 8.38 -5.44
CA LEU A 59 -11.34 8.74 -4.04
C LEU A 59 -11.82 10.17 -3.74
N LYS A 60 -11.48 11.14 -4.60
CA LYS A 60 -11.92 12.54 -4.46
C LYS A 60 -13.44 12.68 -4.44
N GLN A 61 -14.14 11.97 -5.33
CA GLN A 61 -15.61 11.95 -5.39
C GLN A 61 -16.25 11.30 -4.15
N ALA A 62 -15.58 10.34 -3.52
CA ALA A 62 -15.99 9.78 -2.23
C ALA A 62 -15.81 10.75 -1.04
N GLY A 63 -15.25 11.95 -1.29
CA GLY A 63 -14.98 12.97 -0.29
C GLY A 63 -13.66 12.74 0.45
N ILE A 64 -12.75 11.94 -0.11
CA ILE A 64 -11.41 11.71 0.43
C ILE A 64 -10.51 12.83 -0.10
N ASP A 65 -9.95 13.62 0.83
CA ASP A 65 -9.00 14.67 0.51
C ASP A 65 -7.63 14.06 0.21
N ILE A 66 -7.31 13.95 -1.08
CA ILE A 66 -6.00 13.55 -1.57
C ILE A 66 -5.19 14.81 -1.82
N ARG A 67 -4.07 15.00 -1.11
CA ARG A 67 -3.19 16.14 -1.38
C ARG A 67 -2.46 15.89 -2.70
N ALA A 68 -2.18 16.95 -3.44
CA ALA A 68 -1.40 16.85 -4.68
C ALA A 68 -0.02 16.20 -4.45
N SER A 69 0.57 16.38 -3.26
CA SER A 69 1.80 15.70 -2.82
C SER A 69 1.68 14.18 -2.70
N ASP A 70 0.47 13.69 -2.39
CA ASP A 70 0.20 12.26 -2.18
C ASP A 70 0.07 11.53 -3.53
N VAL A 71 -0.22 12.27 -4.61
CA VAL A 71 -0.31 11.75 -6.00
C VAL A 71 0.97 12.01 -6.79
N LEU A 72 1.62 13.15 -6.59
CA LEU A 72 2.75 13.60 -7.41
C LEU A 72 4.08 13.39 -6.68
N VAL A 73 4.77 12.31 -7.03
CA VAL A 73 6.24 12.24 -6.93
C VAL A 73 6.74 11.89 -8.31
N LYS A 74 6.89 12.93 -9.14
CA LYS A 74 7.68 12.78 -10.35
C LYS A 74 9.16 12.74 -9.96
N THR A 75 9.73 11.55 -9.78
CA THR A 75 11.18 11.38 -9.92
C THR A 75 11.61 11.76 -11.35
N GLU A 76 12.71 12.49 -11.49
CA GLU A 76 13.16 13.05 -12.78
C GLU A 76 13.60 11.98 -13.81
N THR A 77 13.50 10.70 -13.46
CA THR A 77 13.82 9.52 -14.26
C THR A 77 12.57 8.65 -14.49
N ASN A 78 11.71 9.08 -15.39
CA ASN A 78 10.85 8.33 -16.34
C ASN A 78 10.35 6.88 -16.08
N GLN A 79 10.25 6.39 -14.85
CA GLN A 79 9.66 5.08 -14.52
C GLN A 79 8.89 5.16 -13.20
N GLN A 80 7.63 5.58 -13.28
CA GLN A 80 6.71 5.82 -12.16
C GLN A 80 5.38 5.11 -12.40
N LEU A 81 5.43 3.78 -12.46
CA LEU A 81 4.22 2.96 -12.58
C LEU A 81 3.78 2.36 -11.24
N THR A 82 4.60 2.47 -10.19
CA THR A 82 4.32 1.95 -8.84
C THR A 82 3.72 3.02 -7.90
N ASP A 83 3.69 4.27 -8.34
CA ASP A 83 3.52 5.47 -7.51
C ASP A 83 2.17 5.63 -6.81
N PHE A 84 1.06 5.17 -7.39
CA PHE A 84 -0.25 5.45 -6.79
C PHE A 84 -0.45 4.66 -5.51
N TYR A 85 -0.22 3.34 -5.56
CA TYR A 85 -0.55 2.45 -4.45
C TYR A 85 0.52 2.36 -3.37
N SER A 86 1.79 2.56 -3.72
CA SER A 86 2.89 2.69 -2.75
C SER A 86 2.70 3.90 -1.84
N LYS A 87 2.44 5.05 -2.46
CA LYS A 87 2.08 6.28 -1.75
C LYS A 87 0.74 6.14 -1.05
N PHE A 88 -0.21 5.42 -1.64
CA PHE A 88 -1.50 5.14 -1.01
C PHE A 88 -1.34 4.29 0.27
N ALA A 89 -0.49 3.26 0.25
CA ALA A 89 -0.18 2.42 1.39
C ALA A 89 0.47 3.24 2.52
N GLU A 90 1.40 4.14 2.18
CA GLU A 90 2.07 5.06 3.11
C GLU A 90 1.14 6.15 3.66
N THR A 91 0.21 6.66 2.86
CA THR A 91 -0.68 7.78 3.20
C THR A 91 -2.09 7.35 3.60
N SER A 92 -2.33 6.05 3.80
CA SER A 92 -3.62 5.37 4.04
C SER A 92 -4.37 5.82 5.31
N THR A 93 -4.72 7.10 5.38
CA THR A 93 -5.36 7.76 6.51
C THR A 93 -6.81 8.16 6.22
N LYS A 94 -7.28 8.09 4.97
CA LYS A 94 -8.59 8.67 4.62
C LYS A 94 -9.49 7.83 3.72
N GLY A 95 -8.95 6.98 2.84
CA GLY A 95 -9.79 5.95 2.21
C GLY A 95 -9.21 5.29 0.98
N ILE A 96 -9.69 4.08 0.67
CA ILE A 96 -9.05 2.98 -0.03
C ILE A 96 -9.95 2.39 -1.13
N ILE A 97 -9.35 1.91 -2.22
CA ILE A 97 -10.06 1.20 -3.29
C ILE A 97 -10.01 -0.30 -3.00
N LEU A 98 -11.17 -0.90 -2.73
CA LEU A 98 -11.31 -2.32 -2.39
C LEU A 98 -11.51 -3.20 -3.62
N GLU A 99 -12.16 -2.65 -4.65
CA GLU A 99 -12.52 -3.38 -5.87
C GLU A 99 -12.60 -2.40 -7.05
N GLU A 100 -12.29 -2.88 -8.26
CA GLU A 100 -12.45 -2.14 -9.52
C GLU A 100 -13.24 -3.00 -10.51
N ARG A 101 -14.16 -2.39 -11.24
CA ARG A 101 -14.92 -3.05 -12.32
C ARG A 101 -15.25 -2.10 -13.46
N ASN A 102 -15.78 -2.66 -14.55
CA ASN A 102 -16.26 -1.91 -15.71
C ASN A 102 -15.21 -0.97 -16.33
N LEU A 103 -13.92 -1.35 -16.27
CA LEU A 103 -12.83 -0.58 -16.86
C LEU A 103 -13.01 -0.47 -18.39
N LYS A 104 -13.15 0.77 -18.87
CA LYS A 104 -13.19 1.10 -20.29
C LYS A 104 -12.04 2.03 -20.61
N VAL A 105 -11.21 1.63 -21.56
CA VAL A 105 -10.06 2.44 -22.01
C VAL A 105 -10.38 2.93 -23.41
N GLY A 106 -10.40 4.25 -23.57
CA GLY A 106 -10.57 4.90 -24.87
C GLY A 106 -9.35 4.70 -25.77
N GLU A 107 -9.55 4.88 -27.07
CA GLU A 107 -8.46 4.87 -28.03
C GLU A 107 -7.49 6.04 -27.79
N ALA A 108 -6.21 5.82 -28.07
CA ALA A 108 -5.21 6.88 -28.04
C ALA A 108 -5.47 7.87 -29.18
N LYS A 109 -5.82 9.10 -28.83
CA LYS A 109 -6.09 10.18 -29.79
C LYS A 109 -4.92 11.15 -29.80
N ARG A 110 -4.43 11.54 -30.98
CA ARG A 110 -3.42 12.62 -31.06
C ARG A 110 -4.03 13.92 -30.53
N VAL A 111 -3.27 14.63 -29.70
CA VAL A 111 -3.69 15.92 -29.13
C VAL A 111 -3.75 17.01 -30.21
N ALA A 112 -2.89 16.92 -31.24
CA ALA A 112 -2.91 17.79 -32.41
C ALA A 112 -2.39 17.04 -33.65
N GLU A 113 -2.77 17.48 -34.86
CA GLU A 113 -2.44 16.82 -36.14
C GLU A 113 -0.94 16.57 -36.36
N ASN A 114 -0.07 17.45 -35.83
CA ASN A 114 1.39 17.36 -35.95
C ASN A 114 2.11 17.08 -34.62
N SER A 115 1.41 16.48 -33.66
CA SER A 115 1.97 16.14 -32.36
C SER A 115 2.14 14.63 -32.20
N ASP A 116 3.26 14.23 -31.58
CA ASP A 116 3.48 12.86 -31.09
C ASP A 116 2.97 12.67 -29.65
N VAL A 117 2.20 13.63 -29.15
CA VAL A 117 1.47 13.53 -27.88
C VAL A 117 0.08 12.94 -28.14
N TYR A 118 -0.22 11.89 -27.41
CA TYR A 118 -1.51 11.21 -27.39
C TYR A 118 -2.22 11.47 -26.07
N LYS A 119 -3.54 11.51 -26.12
CA LYS A 119 -4.44 11.51 -24.96
C LYS A 119 -5.19 10.19 -24.91
N ILE A 120 -5.29 9.60 -23.72
CA ILE A 120 -6.18 8.47 -23.43
C ILE A 120 -7.15 8.89 -22.34
N GLU A 121 -8.41 8.50 -22.49
CA GLU A 121 -9.47 8.67 -21.49
C GLU A 121 -9.90 7.29 -20.97
N VAL A 122 -10.17 7.21 -19.69
CA VAL A 122 -10.54 5.98 -18.98
C VAL A 122 -11.81 6.23 -18.18
N GLU A 123 -12.69 5.23 -18.14
CA GLU A 123 -13.84 5.14 -17.22
C GLU A 123 -13.68 3.87 -16.38
N LEU A 124 -13.91 3.96 -15.07
CA LEU A 124 -13.97 2.80 -14.17
C LEU A 124 -15.04 3.00 -13.08
N GLU A 125 -15.48 1.89 -12.49
CA GLU A 125 -16.19 1.88 -11.22
C GLU A 125 -15.27 1.33 -10.14
N ALA A 126 -15.11 2.05 -9.04
CA ALA A 126 -14.29 1.66 -7.89
C ALA A 126 -15.13 1.58 -6.61
N LEU A 127 -14.96 0.52 -5.83
CA LEU A 127 -15.52 0.40 -4.49
C LEU A 127 -14.59 1.13 -3.52
N VAL A 128 -15.00 2.31 -3.08
CA VAL A 128 -14.21 3.18 -2.22
C VAL A 128 -14.70 3.07 -0.78
N ALA A 129 -13.79 2.79 0.15
CA ALA A 129 -14.06 2.78 1.57
C ALA A 129 -13.24 3.84 2.30
N THR A 130 -13.79 4.47 3.32
CA THR A 130 -13.02 5.39 4.17
C THR A 130 -12.40 4.62 5.33
N GLN A 131 -11.13 4.85 5.61
CA GLN A 131 -10.48 4.31 6.81
C GLN A 131 -10.66 5.32 7.95
N PHE A 132 -11.05 4.81 9.11
CA PHE A 132 -11.28 5.60 10.31
C PHE A 132 -10.21 5.27 11.35
N GLY A 133 -9.94 6.23 12.22
CA GLY A 133 -8.88 6.15 13.21
C GLY A 133 -7.70 7.04 12.86
N GLU A 134 -6.88 7.30 13.86
CA GLU A 134 -5.63 8.03 13.72
C GLU A 134 -4.48 7.06 13.91
N HIS A 135 -3.36 7.28 13.23
CA HIS A 135 -2.16 6.49 13.49
C HIS A 135 -1.73 6.63 14.96
N ASP A 136 -1.29 5.54 15.55
CA ASP A 136 -0.62 5.59 16.85
C ASP A 136 0.73 6.27 16.66
N ALA A 137 0.84 7.53 17.11
CA ALA A 137 2.07 8.32 16.97
C ALA A 137 3.30 7.68 17.66
N GLY A 138 3.10 6.73 18.57
CA GLY A 138 4.17 5.96 19.21
C GLY A 138 4.46 4.62 18.53
N PHE A 139 3.79 4.29 17.42
CA PHE A 139 4.01 3.09 16.63
C PHE A 139 4.63 3.47 15.28
N ALA A 140 5.95 3.35 15.19
CA ALA A 140 6.72 3.59 13.98
C ALA A 140 7.42 2.31 13.55
N VAL A 141 7.52 2.13 12.23
CA VAL A 141 8.23 1.04 11.58
C VAL A 141 9.27 1.65 10.65
N THR A 142 10.45 1.05 10.58
CA THR A 142 11.47 1.38 9.59
C THR A 142 11.87 0.14 8.83
N MET A 143 12.29 0.32 7.58
CA MET A 143 12.83 -0.74 6.75
C MET A 143 14.08 -0.23 6.05
N GLU A 144 15.17 -0.94 6.26
CA GLU A 144 16.49 -0.60 5.73
C GLU A 144 17.04 -1.76 4.91
N SER A 145 18.00 -1.46 4.05
CA SER A 145 18.73 -2.43 3.26
C SER A 145 20.22 -2.17 3.41
N ASN A 146 21.06 -3.18 3.22
CA ASN A 146 22.51 -3.00 3.32
C ASN A 146 23.11 -2.17 2.17
N ARG A 147 22.37 -2.01 1.06
CA ARG A 147 22.72 -1.20 -0.11
C ARG A 147 21.47 -0.56 -0.71
N GLU A 148 21.66 0.49 -1.48
CA GLU A 148 20.60 1.13 -2.29
C GLU A 148 20.56 0.60 -3.74
N THR A 149 21.68 0.06 -4.23
CA THR A 149 21.82 -0.45 -5.59
C THR A 149 22.38 -1.88 -5.57
N TYR A 150 21.77 -2.76 -6.35
CA TYR A 150 22.14 -4.18 -6.51
C TYR A 150 22.35 -4.51 -7.98
N GLN A 151 23.27 -5.43 -8.27
CA GLN A 151 23.31 -6.11 -9.56
C GLN A 151 22.31 -7.27 -9.59
N GLU A 152 21.86 -7.67 -10.79
CA GLU A 152 21.03 -8.86 -10.94
C GLU A 152 21.66 -10.08 -10.26
N ASP A 153 20.79 -10.90 -9.66
CA ASP A 153 21.15 -12.09 -8.87
C ASP A 153 21.94 -11.81 -7.56
N GLU A 154 22.23 -10.56 -7.20
CA GLU A 154 22.79 -10.27 -5.87
C GLU A 154 21.73 -10.52 -4.79
N SER A 155 22.18 -11.08 -3.66
CA SER A 155 21.30 -11.29 -2.51
C SER A 155 20.94 -9.97 -1.84
N VAL A 156 19.65 -9.75 -1.70
CA VAL A 156 19.07 -8.61 -0.97
C VAL A 156 18.79 -9.04 0.48
N GLU A 157 19.13 -8.16 1.42
CA GLU A 157 18.80 -8.30 2.83
C GLU A 157 18.06 -7.05 3.31
N LEU A 158 16.86 -7.26 3.87
CA LEU A 158 16.06 -6.20 4.45
C LEU A 158 16.07 -6.32 5.98
N THR A 159 16.18 -5.18 6.66
CA THR A 159 16.11 -5.09 8.12
C THR A 159 14.92 -4.22 8.51
N ILE A 160 13.96 -4.81 9.22
CA ILE A 160 12.72 -4.17 9.66
C ILE A 160 12.82 -3.94 11.15
N THR A 161 12.54 -2.73 11.61
CA THR A 161 12.51 -2.38 13.05
C THR A 161 11.17 -1.75 13.38
N SER A 162 10.66 -2.01 14.59
CA SER A 162 9.38 -1.50 15.07
C SER A 162 9.52 -0.92 16.46
N THR A 163 8.91 0.23 16.76
CA THR A 163 8.90 0.79 18.13
C THR A 163 7.97 0.06 19.09
N ARG A 164 7.17 -0.90 18.59
CA ARG A 164 6.20 -1.70 19.35
C ARG A 164 6.36 -3.19 19.01
N ASP A 165 5.98 -4.05 19.94
CA ASP A 165 5.78 -5.46 19.66
C ASP A 165 4.71 -5.62 18.57
N GLY A 166 4.91 -6.56 17.65
CA GLY A 166 3.95 -6.78 16.57
C GLY A 166 4.34 -7.90 15.63
N TYR A 167 3.58 -8.00 14.54
CA TYR A 167 3.69 -9.05 13.54
C TYR A 167 3.94 -8.42 12.17
N VAL A 168 5.03 -8.82 11.52
CA VAL A 168 5.47 -8.27 10.25
C VAL A 168 4.79 -9.01 9.09
N THR A 169 4.30 -8.27 8.10
CA THR A 169 4.01 -8.78 6.77
C THR A 169 4.83 -7.98 5.75
N LEU A 170 5.66 -8.66 4.96
CA LEU A 170 6.51 -8.05 3.94
C LEU A 170 5.98 -8.37 2.56
N PHE A 171 5.84 -7.33 1.74
CA PHE A 171 5.40 -7.40 0.37
C PHE A 171 6.49 -6.89 -0.57
N TYR A 172 6.54 -7.48 -1.76
CA TYR A 172 7.26 -6.96 -2.91
C TYR A 172 6.23 -6.48 -3.93
N VAL A 173 6.32 -5.21 -4.33
CA VAL A 173 5.31 -4.54 -5.15
C VAL A 173 5.84 -4.38 -6.57
N HIS A 174 5.02 -4.75 -7.55
CA HIS A 174 5.35 -4.62 -8.95
C HIS A 174 4.13 -4.20 -9.77
N ASN A 175 4.12 -2.97 -10.29
CA ASN A 175 2.97 -2.40 -11.03
C ASN A 175 1.66 -2.48 -10.21
N ASP A 176 0.61 -3.11 -10.77
CA ASP A 176 -0.72 -3.28 -10.14
C ASP A 176 -0.83 -4.56 -9.29
N SER A 177 0.30 -5.20 -9.00
CA SER A 177 0.36 -6.46 -8.27
C SER A 177 1.42 -6.44 -7.17
N LEU A 178 1.36 -7.48 -6.33
CA LEU A 178 2.32 -7.70 -5.27
C LEU A 178 2.52 -9.18 -4.98
N ASN A 179 3.62 -9.44 -4.31
CA ASN A 179 4.04 -10.74 -3.83
C ASN A 179 4.19 -10.69 -2.31
N VAL A 180 3.57 -11.62 -1.60
CA VAL A 180 3.81 -11.77 -0.16
C VAL A 180 5.14 -12.50 0.04
N LEU A 181 6.12 -11.82 0.61
CA LEU A 181 7.45 -12.38 0.87
C LEU A 181 7.56 -12.99 2.27
N PHE A 182 6.91 -12.40 3.27
CA PHE A 182 7.01 -12.81 4.68
C PHE A 182 5.71 -12.50 5.45
N PRO A 183 5.25 -13.36 6.39
CA PRO A 183 5.73 -14.72 6.62
C PRO A 183 5.50 -15.61 5.40
N ASN A 184 6.23 -16.73 5.33
CA ASN A 184 6.14 -17.69 4.24
C ASN A 184 6.30 -19.13 4.75
N SER A 185 6.32 -20.13 3.85
CA SER A 185 6.34 -21.54 4.26
C SER A 185 7.63 -21.97 4.97
N ILE A 186 8.72 -21.20 4.85
CA ILE A 186 10.03 -21.46 5.47
C ILE A 186 10.21 -20.58 6.69
N ASP A 187 10.09 -19.26 6.52
CA ASP A 187 10.22 -18.25 7.56
C ASP A 187 8.82 -17.85 8.05
N LYS A 188 8.35 -18.58 9.07
CA LYS A 188 6.99 -18.45 9.61
C LYS A 188 6.87 -17.48 10.78
N ASN A 189 7.96 -17.30 11.54
CA ASN A 189 7.92 -16.49 12.77
C ASN A 189 8.08 -15.01 12.43
N ASN A 190 6.96 -14.34 12.24
CA ASN A 190 6.91 -12.91 11.91
C ASN A 190 6.76 -11.98 13.11
N PHE A 191 6.84 -12.50 14.33
CA PHE A 191 6.81 -11.65 15.52
C PHE A 191 8.12 -10.85 15.67
N ILE A 192 7.99 -9.56 15.91
CA ILE A 192 9.08 -8.63 16.21
C ILE A 192 8.81 -7.95 17.55
N ARG A 193 9.83 -7.84 18.40
CA ARG A 193 9.73 -7.09 19.67
C ARG A 193 10.01 -5.61 19.45
N ALA A 194 9.47 -4.77 20.33
CA ALA A 194 9.72 -3.35 20.35
C ALA A 194 11.22 -3.04 20.42
N ASN A 195 11.68 -2.24 19.46
CA ASN A 195 13.05 -1.79 19.25
C ASN A 195 14.07 -2.89 18.91
N ASP A 196 13.60 -4.12 18.67
CA ASP A 196 14.40 -5.16 18.03
C ASP A 196 14.26 -5.08 16.51
N SER A 197 15.19 -5.71 15.79
CA SER A 197 15.17 -5.79 14.34
C SER A 197 14.89 -7.21 13.85
N LEU A 198 14.08 -7.32 12.81
CA LEU A 198 13.83 -8.54 12.05
C LEU A 198 14.55 -8.46 10.71
N LYS A 199 15.41 -9.43 10.43
CA LYS A 199 16.09 -9.56 9.13
C LYS A 199 15.30 -10.46 8.20
N PHE A 200 15.23 -10.11 6.93
CA PHE A 200 14.63 -10.92 5.87
C PHE A 200 15.61 -11.04 4.69
N PRO A 201 15.83 -12.26 4.14
CA PRO A 201 15.39 -13.57 4.65
C PRO A 201 15.89 -13.90 6.06
N GLN A 202 15.15 -14.72 6.83
CA GLN A 202 15.58 -15.18 8.15
C GLN A 202 16.38 -16.49 8.07
N SER A 203 15.99 -17.37 7.16
CA SER A 203 16.65 -18.66 6.93
C SER A 203 17.72 -18.54 5.85
N ASN A 204 18.85 -19.21 6.09
CA ASN A 204 19.91 -19.37 5.09
C ASN A 204 19.54 -20.37 3.96
N SER A 205 18.30 -20.87 3.93
CA SER A 205 17.86 -21.90 2.98
C SER A 205 17.46 -21.34 1.61
N TYR A 206 17.30 -20.02 1.50
CA TYR A 206 16.97 -19.34 0.26
C TYR A 206 17.53 -17.91 0.27
N GLN A 207 17.58 -17.29 -0.90
CA GLN A 207 17.97 -15.89 -1.06
C GLN A 207 16.85 -15.12 -1.73
N LEU A 208 16.74 -13.84 -1.39
CA LEU A 208 15.99 -12.86 -2.16
C LEU A 208 16.93 -12.27 -3.20
N THR A 209 16.61 -12.46 -4.48
CA THR A 209 17.35 -11.89 -5.60
C THR A 209 16.38 -11.11 -6.49
N LEU A 210 16.90 -10.10 -7.16
CA LEU A 210 16.12 -9.24 -8.05
C LEU A 210 16.68 -9.29 -9.48
N GLU A 211 15.81 -9.06 -10.44
CA GLU A 211 16.12 -9.02 -11.87
C GLU A 211 15.65 -7.69 -12.44
N THR A 212 16.35 -7.16 -13.45
CA THR A 212 15.84 -5.97 -14.12
C THR A 212 14.61 -6.29 -14.95
N GLU A 213 13.69 -5.32 -15.07
CA GLU A 213 12.59 -5.47 -16.01
C GLU A 213 13.09 -5.78 -17.43
N LYS A 214 12.36 -6.66 -18.12
CA LYS A 214 12.75 -7.16 -19.45
C LYS A 214 13.08 -6.02 -20.42
N GLY A 215 14.33 -5.99 -20.86
CA GLY A 215 14.81 -5.02 -21.85
C GLY A 215 15.35 -3.71 -21.26
N LYS A 216 15.31 -3.54 -19.94
CA LYS A 216 15.91 -2.39 -19.25
C LYS A 216 17.34 -2.70 -18.81
N LYS A 217 18.13 -1.64 -18.61
CA LYS A 217 19.48 -1.71 -17.99
C LYS A 217 19.42 -1.52 -16.47
N SER A 218 18.33 -0.95 -15.97
CA SER A 218 18.05 -0.81 -14.56
C SER A 218 16.54 -0.76 -14.32
N SER A 219 16.11 -1.16 -13.13
CA SER A 219 14.75 -1.00 -12.62
C SER A 219 14.78 -0.55 -11.16
N PHE A 220 13.65 -0.07 -10.67
CA PHE A 220 13.42 0.23 -9.27
C PHE A 220 12.42 -0.77 -8.72
N GLU A 221 12.76 -1.36 -7.58
CA GLU A 221 12.07 -2.48 -6.98
C GLU A 221 11.59 -2.09 -5.58
N GLU A 222 10.30 -2.22 -5.31
CA GLU A 222 9.67 -1.68 -4.13
C GLU A 222 9.21 -2.76 -3.15
N PHE A 223 9.45 -2.50 -1.86
CA PHE A 223 9.04 -3.34 -0.76
C PHE A 223 8.21 -2.54 0.24
N ILE A 224 7.18 -3.19 0.80
CA ILE A 224 6.36 -2.62 1.87
C ILE A 224 6.34 -3.60 3.04
N ALA A 225 6.77 -3.14 4.21
CA ALA A 225 6.59 -3.85 5.47
C ALA A 225 5.41 -3.24 6.23
N VAL A 226 4.45 -4.06 6.63
CA VAL A 226 3.35 -3.68 7.52
C VAL A 226 3.50 -4.43 8.82
N VAL A 227 3.52 -3.71 9.95
CA VAL A 227 3.55 -4.31 11.29
C VAL A 227 2.23 -4.05 11.97
N THR A 228 1.60 -5.11 12.47
CA THR A 228 0.32 -5.07 13.18
C THR A 228 0.51 -5.46 14.64
N LYS A 229 -0.25 -4.82 15.56
CA LYS A 229 -0.20 -5.13 17.01
C LYS A 229 -0.67 -6.57 17.32
N GLY A 230 -1.57 -7.11 16.50
CA GLY A 230 -2.03 -8.50 16.57
C GLY A 230 -1.63 -9.28 15.31
N GLU A 231 -1.61 -10.61 15.39
CA GLU A 231 -1.33 -11.47 14.23
C GLU A 231 -2.56 -11.47 13.30
N ILE A 232 -2.44 -10.84 12.14
CA ILE A 232 -3.50 -10.75 11.14
C ILE A 232 -2.96 -11.36 9.85
N PRO A 233 -3.23 -12.63 9.55
CA PRO A 233 -2.65 -13.30 8.40
C PRO A 233 -3.17 -12.68 7.09
N PHE A 234 -2.26 -12.45 6.16
CA PHE A 234 -2.63 -12.08 4.80
C PHE A 234 -3.29 -13.27 4.10
N GLN A 235 -4.56 -13.17 3.75
CA GLN A 235 -5.23 -14.21 2.97
C GLN A 235 -4.59 -14.31 1.57
N ASN A 236 -4.36 -15.52 1.06
CA ASN A 236 -3.51 -15.79 -0.11
C ASN A 236 -2.00 -15.71 0.15
N ILE A 237 -1.54 -16.16 1.32
CA ILE A 237 -0.12 -16.52 1.47
C ILE A 237 0.23 -17.47 0.34
N SER A 238 1.10 -17.02 -0.55
CA SER A 238 1.53 -17.81 -1.68
C SER A 238 2.29 -19.02 -1.15
N GLU A 239 2.03 -20.20 -1.71
CA GLU A 239 2.99 -21.29 -1.57
C GLU A 239 4.33 -20.79 -2.11
N MET A 240 5.31 -20.62 -1.24
CA MET A 240 6.68 -20.35 -1.66
C MET A 240 7.16 -21.57 -2.43
N LYS A 241 7.69 -21.33 -3.64
CA LYS A 241 8.51 -22.30 -4.36
C LYS A 241 9.94 -21.78 -4.40
N ILE A 242 10.87 -22.60 -3.93
CA ILE A 242 12.29 -22.37 -4.21
C ILE A 242 12.56 -22.99 -5.58
N GLU A 243 12.93 -22.14 -6.54
CA GLU A 243 13.38 -22.59 -7.86
C GLU A 243 14.83 -22.14 -8.05
N LYS A 244 15.75 -23.11 -8.20
CA LYS A 244 17.19 -22.86 -8.35
C LYS A 244 17.81 -22.00 -7.23
N GLY A 245 17.29 -22.09 -6.00
CA GLY A 245 17.77 -21.33 -4.84
C GLY A 245 17.14 -19.94 -4.66
N ASN A 246 16.30 -19.51 -5.60
CA ASN A 246 15.63 -18.21 -5.58
C ASN A 246 14.19 -18.33 -5.08
N LEU A 247 13.75 -17.29 -4.36
CA LEU A 247 12.38 -17.13 -3.91
C LEU A 247 11.43 -16.86 -5.08
N LYS A 248 10.47 -17.76 -5.33
CA LYS A 248 9.29 -17.50 -6.17
C LYS A 248 8.02 -17.55 -5.33
N THR A 249 7.21 -16.51 -5.45
CA THR A 249 5.93 -16.36 -4.77
C THR A 249 4.84 -16.10 -5.81
N LYS A 250 3.58 -16.35 -5.46
CA LYS A 250 2.44 -16.11 -6.34
C LYS A 250 2.07 -14.64 -6.26
N GLU A 251 1.92 -14.05 -7.44
CA GLU A 251 1.48 -12.68 -7.61
C GLU A 251 -0.02 -12.56 -7.24
N THR A 252 -0.38 -11.47 -6.57
CA THR A 252 -1.76 -11.13 -6.22
C THR A 252 -2.04 -9.67 -6.56
N MET A 253 -3.31 -9.30 -6.73
CA MET A 253 -3.70 -7.94 -7.05
C MET A 253 -3.55 -7.01 -5.84
N LEU A 254 -3.19 -5.74 -6.07
CA LEU A 254 -3.14 -4.72 -5.01
C LEU A 254 -4.47 -4.51 -4.28
N THR A 255 -5.60 -4.79 -4.93
CA THR A 255 -6.92 -4.79 -4.26
C THR A 255 -6.99 -5.80 -3.13
N ASN A 256 -6.29 -6.94 -3.19
CA ASN A 256 -6.25 -7.87 -2.06
C ASN A 256 -5.46 -7.30 -0.87
N TYR A 257 -4.39 -6.57 -1.15
CA TYR A 257 -3.69 -5.79 -0.12
C TYR A 257 -4.57 -4.70 0.48
N ALA A 258 -5.32 -4.01 -0.37
CA ALA A 258 -6.25 -3.00 0.07
C ALA A 258 -7.36 -3.56 0.96
N ASN A 259 -7.95 -4.69 0.59
CA ASN A 259 -8.95 -5.39 1.41
C ASN A 259 -8.36 -5.82 2.76
N TRP A 260 -7.17 -6.41 2.77
CA TRP A 260 -6.50 -6.80 4.02
C TRP A 260 -6.22 -5.60 4.93
N LEU A 261 -5.72 -4.49 4.38
CA LEU A 261 -5.59 -3.25 5.15
C LEU A 261 -6.95 -2.76 5.66
N TYR A 262 -8.02 -2.84 4.88
CA TYR A 262 -9.32 -2.37 5.33
C TYR A 262 -9.85 -3.12 6.57
N GLU A 263 -9.44 -4.37 6.76
CA GLU A 263 -9.77 -5.18 7.96
C GLU A 263 -8.94 -4.80 9.20
N ILE A 264 -7.87 -4.02 9.05
CA ILE A 264 -6.93 -3.69 10.13
C ILE A 264 -7.15 -2.24 10.57
N PRO A 265 -7.57 -2.00 11.84
CA PRO A 265 -7.73 -0.65 12.37
C PRO A 265 -6.43 0.17 12.25
N VAL A 266 -6.55 1.43 11.82
CA VAL A 266 -5.40 2.31 11.49
C VAL A 266 -4.45 2.49 12.68
N GLU A 267 -5.00 2.60 13.89
CA GLU A 267 -4.26 2.76 15.15
C GLU A 267 -3.51 1.49 15.60
N THR A 268 -3.79 0.35 14.96
CA THR A 268 -3.19 -0.95 15.30
C THR A 268 -2.11 -1.40 14.33
N ARG A 269 -1.75 -0.56 13.35
CA ARG A 269 -0.70 -0.84 12.37
C ARG A 269 0.20 0.35 12.12
N SER A 270 1.40 0.05 11.62
CA SER A 270 2.31 1.00 11.00
C SER A 270 3.00 0.31 9.82
N SER A 271 3.47 1.08 8.85
CA SER A 271 4.17 0.56 7.68
C SER A 271 5.48 1.31 7.41
N ALA A 272 6.34 0.69 6.61
CA ALA A 272 7.52 1.30 6.03
C ALA A 272 7.71 0.78 4.60
N THR A 273 8.25 1.63 3.74
CA THR A 273 8.56 1.30 2.35
C THR A 273 10.05 1.40 2.11
N LYS A 274 10.58 0.56 1.22
CA LYS A 274 11.95 0.61 0.74
C LYS A 274 11.94 0.42 -0.76
N VAL A 275 12.54 1.36 -1.49
CA VAL A 275 12.79 1.24 -2.92
C VAL A 275 14.28 0.96 -3.12
N LEU A 276 14.60 -0.08 -3.90
CA LEU A 276 15.95 -0.46 -4.27
C LEU A 276 16.14 -0.28 -5.77
N GLN A 277 17.34 0.09 -6.20
CA GLN A 277 17.70 0.08 -7.61
C GLN A 277 18.37 -1.24 -7.96
N VAL A 278 17.96 -1.83 -9.09
CA VAL A 278 18.62 -3.02 -9.66
C VAL A 278 19.22 -2.64 -11.00
N VAL A 279 20.47 -3.05 -11.24
CA VAL A 279 21.17 -2.83 -12.50
C VAL A 279 21.51 -4.16 -13.14
N LYS A 280 21.41 -4.19 -14.47
CA LYS A 280 21.66 -5.39 -15.26
C LYS A 280 23.10 -5.86 -15.05
N LYS A 281 23.29 -7.18 -14.93
CA LYS A 281 24.62 -7.76 -14.85
C LYS A 281 25.31 -7.66 -16.22
N GLU A 282 26.51 -7.08 -16.24
CA GLU A 282 27.35 -6.98 -17.45
C GLU A 282 27.97 -8.33 -17.83
#